data_AF-A0A2S7EPL9-F1
#
_entry.id   AF-A0A2S7EPL9-F1
#
_cell.length_a   1.000
_cell.length_b   1.000
_cell.length_c   1.000
_cell.angle_alpha   90.00
_cell.angle_beta   90.00
_cell.angle_gamma   90.00
#
_symmetry.space_group_name_H-M   'P 1'
#
loop_
_entity.id
_entity.type
_entity.pdbx_description
1 polymer ?
#
loop_
_entity_poly.entity_id
_entity_poly.type
_entity_poly.pdbx_seq_one_letter_code
_entity_poly.pdbx_strand_id
1 'polypeptide(L)'
;MATAIPAGGRLLGDVIRGIVTAERLRKLAGAIPKDAVREGDCTNQKDDTQCNQCKLKTGALLPARPRRAIRKQTKLNYDYQLYIANLKAGPEHFSYCDKVSGLPLSDVDLSLAGRAWSALKGEAQPDAEQLNITEWLYNGVWFDGFWRDDCTVVDAKGRYAQFLDEDGRPLQGFPSNVVFPDMRNESLSHISAVETALPQAKVEWHFMEAATYYHARRIIPLPITTHFTPLPPV
;
A
#
# COMPACT_ATOMS: atom_id res chain seq x y z
N MET A 1 1.56 -21.22 -30.03
CA MET A 1 0.85 -21.39 -28.75
C MET A 1 1.48 -20.44 -27.75
N ALA A 2 0.81 -19.32 -27.46
CA ALA A 2 1.29 -18.33 -26.50
C ALA A 2 0.29 -18.31 -25.34
N THR A 3 0.69 -18.88 -24.21
CA THR A 3 -0.06 -18.84 -22.95
C THR A 3 0.13 -17.46 -22.33
N ALA A 4 -0.92 -16.64 -22.37
CA ALA A 4 -0.99 -15.38 -21.65
C ALA A 4 -0.94 -15.64 -20.14
N ILE A 5 0.12 -15.19 -19.48
CA ILE A 5 0.28 -15.20 -18.02
C ILE A 5 -0.46 -13.97 -17.48
N PRO A 6 -1.35 -14.08 -16.47
CA PRO A 6 -2.04 -12.92 -15.93
C PRO A 6 -1.03 -12.06 -15.16
N ALA A 7 -0.78 -10.86 -15.67
CA ALA A 7 0.06 -9.85 -15.06
C ALA A 7 -0.55 -9.41 -13.71
N GLY A 8 0.15 -9.74 -12.62
CA GLY A 8 -0.11 -9.21 -11.30
C GLY A 8 0.39 -7.77 -11.23
N GLY A 9 -0.45 -6.84 -11.67
CA GLY A 9 -0.24 -5.40 -11.64
C GLY A 9 -1.53 -4.78 -12.15
N ARG A 10 -2.22 -4.01 -11.29
CA ARG A 10 -3.52 -3.36 -11.51
C ARG A 10 -4.10 -3.53 -12.94
N LEU A 11 -5.08 -4.42 -13.09
CA LEU A 11 -6.04 -4.32 -14.19
C LEU A 11 -7.33 -3.70 -13.64
N LEU A 12 -7.70 -2.58 -14.26
CA LEU A 12 -8.91 -1.81 -14.09
C LEU A 12 -10.18 -2.68 -14.09
N GLY A 13 -11.12 -2.27 -13.24
CA GLY A 13 -12.54 -2.23 -13.63
C GLY A 13 -13.41 -3.35 -13.11
N ASP A 14 -13.75 -3.29 -11.81
CA ASP A 14 -15.12 -3.62 -11.39
C ASP A 14 -15.86 -2.32 -11.10
N VAL A 15 -16.42 -1.77 -12.18
CA VAL A 15 -17.58 -0.90 -12.11
C VAL A 15 -18.77 -1.77 -11.67
N ILE A 16 -19.20 -1.56 -10.41
CA ILE A 16 -20.52 -1.86 -9.84
C ILE A 16 -20.84 -3.35 -9.59
N ARG A 17 -20.92 -3.77 -8.31
CA ARG A 17 -22.16 -3.70 -7.48
C ARG A 17 -21.92 -4.39 -6.12
N GLY A 18 -21.50 -3.62 -5.12
CA GLY A 18 -21.56 -4.00 -3.71
C GLY A 18 -22.02 -2.78 -2.93
N ILE A 19 -23.29 -2.74 -2.55
CA ILE A 19 -23.91 -1.58 -1.91
C ILE A 19 -23.35 -1.44 -0.49
N VAL A 20 -22.21 -0.78 -0.38
CA VAL A 20 -21.99 0.17 0.71
C VAL A 20 -22.41 1.50 0.11
N THR A 21 -23.54 2.03 0.56
CA THR A 21 -24.05 3.31 0.06
C THR A 21 -22.93 4.36 0.13
N ALA A 22 -22.84 5.23 -0.88
CA ALA A 22 -21.94 6.37 -0.87
C ALA A 22 -22.08 7.20 0.42
N GLU A 23 -23.24 7.09 1.08
CA GLU A 23 -23.58 7.65 2.39
C GLU A 23 -22.88 7.00 3.59
N ARG A 24 -22.59 5.69 3.55
CA ARG A 24 -21.85 4.98 4.62
C ARG A 24 -20.34 5.21 4.48
N LEU A 25 -19.85 5.28 3.24
CA LEU A 25 -18.50 5.79 2.95
C LEU A 25 -18.38 7.27 3.29
N ARG A 26 -19.41 8.09 3.02
CA ARG A 26 -19.50 9.48 3.50
C ARG A 26 -19.76 9.61 5.00
N LYS A 27 -20.20 8.57 5.72
CA LYS A 27 -20.24 8.59 7.20
C LYS A 27 -18.88 8.22 7.79
N LEU A 28 -18.17 7.27 7.19
CA LEU A 28 -16.78 6.95 7.53
C LEU A 28 -15.82 8.09 7.13
N ALA A 29 -16.07 8.75 6.00
CA ALA A 29 -15.28 9.87 5.47
C ALA A 29 -15.83 11.25 5.85
N GLY A 30 -17.08 11.37 6.29
CA GLY A 30 -17.70 12.63 6.73
C GLY A 30 -17.54 12.90 8.21
N ALA A 31 -16.86 12.00 8.93
CA ALA A 31 -16.20 12.32 10.18
C ALA A 31 -14.86 13.06 9.96
N ILE A 32 -14.48 13.35 8.70
CA ILE A 32 -13.26 14.09 8.35
C ILE A 32 -13.66 15.55 8.08
N PRO A 33 -13.25 16.50 8.95
CA PRO A 33 -13.51 17.91 8.73
C PRO A 33 -12.86 18.36 7.41
N LYS A 34 -13.66 18.97 6.52
CA LYS A 34 -13.18 19.55 5.25
C LYS A 34 -12.43 20.89 5.44
N ASP A 35 -12.50 21.45 6.63
CA ASP A 35 -11.79 22.67 7.04
C ASP A 35 -10.55 22.31 7.89
N ALA A 36 -9.76 21.36 7.42
CA ALA A 36 -8.57 20.90 8.15
C ALA A 36 -7.43 21.89 7.95
N VAL A 37 -7.17 22.72 8.96
CA VAL A 37 -5.97 23.56 9.07
C VAL A 37 -4.72 22.68 8.89
N ARG A 38 -3.71 23.16 8.17
CA ARG A 38 -2.45 22.45 7.92
C ARG A 38 -1.63 22.29 9.22
N GLU A 39 -0.82 21.23 9.36
CA GLU A 39 0.09 21.15 10.53
C GLU A 39 1.11 22.30 10.51
N GLY A 40 1.48 22.79 11.69
CA GLY A 40 2.35 23.96 11.80
C GLY A 40 1.69 25.32 11.44
N ASP A 41 0.45 25.36 10.95
CA ASP A 41 -0.35 26.59 10.90
C ASP A 41 -1.13 26.73 12.22
N CYS A 42 -0.47 27.30 13.22
CA CYS A 42 -1.00 27.39 14.58
C CYS A 42 -1.86 28.63 14.82
N THR A 43 -2.20 29.38 13.77
CA THR A 43 -2.87 30.69 13.87
C THR A 43 -4.22 30.67 14.62
N ASN A 44 -4.87 29.50 14.71
CA ASN A 44 -6.17 29.32 15.36
C ASN A 44 -6.16 28.31 16.54
N GLN A 45 -5.00 27.80 16.94
CA GLN A 45 -4.88 26.83 18.04
C GLN A 45 -4.65 27.56 19.38
N LYS A 46 -5.32 27.11 20.44
CA LYS A 46 -5.14 27.67 21.80
C LYS A 46 -3.87 27.16 22.50
N ASP A 47 -3.25 26.11 21.96
CA ASP A 47 -2.12 25.40 22.56
C ASP A 47 -1.14 24.96 21.46
N ASP A 48 0.02 25.61 21.41
CA ASP A 48 1.08 25.37 20.41
C ASP A 48 1.67 23.95 20.49
N THR A 49 1.54 23.27 21.64
CA THR A 49 2.08 21.91 21.82
C THR A 49 1.27 20.84 21.09
N GLN A 50 0.00 21.12 20.74
CA GLN A 50 -0.86 20.23 19.95
C GLN A 50 -0.72 20.46 18.44
N CYS A 51 -0.26 21.65 18.03
CA CYS A 51 -0.18 22.07 16.63
C CYS A 51 0.83 21.27 15.79
N ASN A 52 1.88 20.74 16.43
CA ASN A 52 2.98 20.03 15.77
C ASN A 52 2.89 18.50 15.87
N GLN A 53 1.71 17.96 16.20
CA GLN A 53 1.51 16.52 16.29
C GLN A 53 1.17 15.92 14.93
N CYS A 54 1.81 14.79 14.62
CA CYS A 54 1.56 14.00 13.43
C CYS A 54 0.07 13.62 13.27
N LYS A 55 -0.65 14.27 12.36
CA LYS A 55 -2.05 13.99 12.03
C LYS A 55 -2.21 12.71 11.23
N LEU A 56 -1.16 12.15 10.62
CA LEU A 56 -1.25 10.83 9.99
C LEU A 56 -1.76 9.76 10.97
N LYS A 57 -1.57 9.97 12.28
CA LYS A 57 -2.07 9.13 13.37
C LYS A 57 -3.60 9.01 13.42
N THR A 58 -4.36 9.89 12.76
CA THR A 58 -5.83 9.84 12.70
C THR A 58 -6.36 8.87 11.64
N GLY A 59 -5.47 8.28 10.84
CA GLY A 59 -5.82 7.20 9.93
C GLY A 59 -6.20 5.90 10.66
N ALA A 60 -6.46 4.85 9.90
CA ALA A 60 -6.87 3.57 10.42
C ALA A 60 -6.19 2.41 9.69
N LEU A 61 -5.76 1.40 10.46
CA LEU A 61 -5.30 0.13 9.93
C LEU A 61 -6.53 -0.73 9.56
N LEU A 62 -6.69 -1.02 8.27
CA LEU A 62 -7.87 -1.71 7.76
C LEU A 62 -7.49 -2.70 6.65
N PRO A 63 -8.33 -3.71 6.36
CA PRO A 63 -8.14 -4.55 5.18
C PRO A 63 -8.17 -3.72 3.89
N ALA A 64 -7.16 -3.91 3.04
CA ALA A 64 -6.96 -3.17 1.80
C ALA A 64 -8.19 -3.18 0.88
N ARG A 65 -8.51 -2.03 0.26
CA ARG A 65 -9.56 -1.91 -0.74
C ARG A 65 -9.09 -1.16 -1.99
N PRO A 66 -9.21 -1.73 -3.20
CA PRO A 66 -9.78 -3.05 -3.51
C PRO A 66 -8.93 -4.21 -2.98
N ARG A 67 -9.53 -5.40 -2.89
CA ARG A 67 -8.86 -6.61 -2.39
C ARG A 67 -7.57 -6.88 -3.17
N ARG A 68 -6.50 -7.24 -2.46
CA ARG A 68 -5.25 -7.66 -3.07
C ARG A 68 -5.35 -9.07 -3.62
N ALA A 69 -4.90 -9.27 -4.86
CA ALA A 69 -4.94 -10.55 -5.55
C ALA A 69 -3.76 -11.45 -5.13
N ILE A 70 -3.81 -11.91 -3.88
CA ILE A 70 -2.76 -12.73 -3.27
C ILE A 70 -2.81 -14.15 -3.87
N ARG A 71 -1.80 -14.46 -4.68
CA ARG A 71 -1.63 -15.76 -5.36
C ARG A 71 -0.18 -16.20 -5.21
N LYS A 72 0.11 -17.47 -5.50
CA LYS A 72 1.48 -18.00 -5.44
C LYS A 72 2.48 -17.12 -6.22
N GLN A 73 2.11 -16.62 -7.39
CA GLN A 73 2.96 -15.82 -8.27
C GLN A 73 3.14 -14.38 -7.81
N THR A 74 2.22 -13.85 -7.00
CA THR A 74 2.21 -12.45 -6.52
C THR A 74 2.54 -12.34 -5.04
N LYS A 75 2.62 -13.46 -4.32
CA LYS A 75 2.89 -13.51 -2.87
C LYS A 75 4.13 -12.69 -2.51
N LEU A 76 5.22 -12.87 -3.26
CA LEU A 76 6.47 -12.15 -3.02
C LEU A 76 6.31 -10.62 -3.09
N ASN A 77 5.39 -10.11 -3.91
CA ASN A 77 5.11 -8.67 -3.99
C ASN A 77 4.47 -8.19 -2.68
N TYR A 78 3.57 -8.98 -2.10
CA TYR A 78 2.88 -8.67 -0.84
C TYR A 78 3.75 -8.95 0.38
N ASP A 79 4.60 -9.97 0.34
CA ASP A 79 5.63 -10.21 1.37
C ASP A 79 6.56 -9.01 1.47
N TYR A 80 6.99 -8.49 0.32
CA TYR A 80 7.78 -7.27 0.25
C TYR A 80 7.02 -6.05 0.79
N GLN A 81 5.74 -5.90 0.43
CA GLN A 81 4.90 -4.83 0.95
C GLN A 81 4.81 -4.86 2.48
N LEU A 82 4.52 -6.03 3.06
CA LEU A 82 4.43 -6.21 4.51
C LEU A 82 5.79 -6.01 5.20
N TYR A 83 6.89 -6.42 4.56
CA TYR A 83 8.24 -6.15 5.05
C TYR A 83 8.50 -4.65 5.18
N ILE A 84 8.21 -3.86 4.13
CA ILE A 84 8.38 -2.40 4.17
C ILE A 84 7.43 -1.77 5.19
N ALA A 85 6.16 -2.17 5.18
CA ALA A 85 5.14 -1.63 6.08
C ALA A 85 5.56 -1.78 7.55
N ASN A 86 6.13 -2.93 7.92
CA ASN A 86 6.55 -3.22 9.28
C ASN A 86 7.98 -2.79 9.63
N LEU A 87 8.78 -2.29 8.68
CA LEU A 87 10.19 -1.97 8.90
C LEU A 87 10.41 -1.01 10.08
N LYS A 88 9.51 -0.04 10.25
CA LYS A 88 9.48 0.92 11.37
C LYS A 88 8.06 1.17 11.90
N ALA A 89 7.18 0.19 11.76
CA ALA A 89 5.84 0.31 12.34
C ALA A 89 5.89 0.23 13.87
N GLY A 90 4.93 0.86 14.55
CA GLY A 90 4.79 0.76 15.99
C GLY A 90 3.83 1.82 16.56
N PRO A 91 2.75 1.45 17.27
CA PRO A 91 2.32 0.09 17.65
C PRO A 91 1.58 -0.67 16.53
N GLU A 92 1.43 -0.09 15.34
CA GLU A 92 0.80 -0.76 14.20
C GLU A 92 1.56 -2.02 13.79
N HIS A 93 0.82 -3.03 13.35
CA HIS A 93 1.38 -4.24 12.76
C HIS A 93 0.58 -4.64 11.53
N PHE A 94 1.23 -4.62 10.37
CA PHE A 94 0.64 -4.92 9.08
C PHE A 94 0.77 -6.41 8.80
N SER A 95 -0.29 -7.08 8.38
CA SER A 95 -0.27 -8.52 8.15
C SER A 95 -1.18 -8.95 7.00
N TYR A 96 -1.07 -10.22 6.64
CA TYR A 96 -2.16 -10.90 5.98
C TYR A 96 -3.40 -10.90 6.89
N CYS A 97 -4.57 -10.80 6.29
CA CYS A 97 -5.83 -10.79 7.03
C CYS A 97 -6.95 -11.45 6.22
N ASP A 98 -8.02 -11.84 6.92
CA ASP A 98 -9.27 -12.23 6.27
C ASP A 98 -9.95 -10.99 5.65
N LYS A 99 -10.47 -11.12 4.42
CA LYS A 99 -11.04 -10.01 3.65
C LYS A 99 -12.32 -9.46 4.25
N VAL A 100 -13.06 -10.26 5.03
CA VAL A 100 -14.39 -9.90 5.55
C VAL A 100 -14.28 -9.37 6.97
N SER A 101 -13.70 -10.16 7.85
CA SER A 101 -13.52 -9.86 9.27
C SER A 101 -12.35 -8.92 9.54
N GLY A 102 -11.35 -8.89 8.65
CA GLY A 102 -10.12 -8.13 8.86
C GLY A 102 -9.21 -8.70 9.95
N LEU A 103 -9.53 -9.90 10.47
CA LEU A 103 -8.71 -10.55 11.47
C LEU A 103 -7.35 -10.94 10.87
N PRO A 104 -6.25 -10.71 11.61
CA PRO A 104 -4.93 -11.08 11.15
C PRO A 104 -4.84 -12.59 10.96
N LEU A 105 -4.18 -13.01 9.90
CA LEU A 105 -3.83 -14.39 9.63
C LEU A 105 -2.35 -14.57 9.94
N SER A 106 -1.99 -15.68 10.59
CA SER A 106 -0.58 -16.08 10.75
C SER A 106 0.08 -16.32 9.39
N ASP A 107 1.40 -16.45 9.36
CA ASP A 107 2.17 -16.70 8.13
C ASP A 107 1.51 -17.75 7.23
N VAL A 108 1.14 -17.33 6.02
CA VAL A 108 0.45 -18.17 5.03
C VAL A 108 1.47 -18.81 4.10
N ASP A 109 1.68 -20.12 4.25
CA ASP A 109 2.51 -20.89 3.32
C ASP A 109 1.66 -21.41 2.14
N LEU A 110 1.77 -20.74 0.99
CA LEU A 110 1.09 -21.11 -0.25
C LEU A 110 1.80 -22.20 -1.06
N SER A 111 2.94 -22.72 -0.57
CA SER A 111 3.69 -23.79 -1.25
C SER A 111 2.97 -25.15 -1.16
N LEU A 112 3.33 -26.09 -2.03
CA LEU A 112 2.78 -27.45 -1.96
C LEU A 112 3.20 -28.15 -0.66
N ALA A 113 4.43 -27.89 -0.19
CA ALA A 113 4.96 -28.45 1.05
C ALA A 113 4.24 -27.86 2.28
N GLY A 114 4.06 -26.54 2.32
CA GLY A 114 3.27 -25.86 3.37
C GLY A 114 1.86 -26.40 3.44
N ARG A 115 1.21 -26.54 2.29
CA ARG A 115 -0.13 -27.14 2.20
C ARG A 115 -0.19 -28.55 2.77
N ALA A 116 0.78 -29.39 2.42
CA ALA A 116 0.89 -30.74 2.95
C ALA A 116 1.12 -30.73 4.47
N TRP A 117 1.97 -29.83 4.97
CA TRP A 117 2.27 -29.70 6.39
C TRP A 117 1.07 -29.23 7.22
N SER A 118 0.33 -28.20 6.80
CA SER A 118 -0.86 -27.79 7.56
C SER A 118 -1.96 -28.85 7.49
N ALA A 119 -2.10 -29.56 6.36
CA ALA A 119 -3.01 -30.70 6.26
C ALA A 119 -2.65 -31.82 7.26
N LEU A 120 -1.36 -32.13 7.45
CA LEU A 120 -0.90 -33.08 8.46
C LEU A 120 -1.21 -32.61 9.90
N LYS A 121 -1.19 -31.30 10.15
CA LYS A 121 -1.53 -30.70 11.45
C LYS A 121 -3.04 -30.51 11.69
N GLY A 122 -3.87 -30.80 10.68
CA GLY A 122 -5.31 -30.53 10.75
C GLY A 122 -5.67 -29.03 10.71
N GLU A 123 -4.72 -28.19 10.30
CA GLU A 123 -4.91 -26.75 10.15
C GLU A 123 -5.61 -26.47 8.81
N ALA A 124 -6.73 -25.74 8.86
CA ALA A 124 -7.43 -25.34 7.65
C ALA A 124 -6.55 -24.42 6.79
N GLN A 125 -6.40 -24.75 5.51
CA GLN A 125 -5.73 -23.85 4.57
C GLN A 125 -6.52 -22.55 4.44
N PRO A 126 -5.86 -21.37 4.45
CA PRO A 126 -6.55 -20.13 4.18
C PRO A 126 -7.16 -20.19 2.78
N ASP A 127 -8.45 -19.89 2.68
CA ASP A 127 -9.10 -19.72 1.39
C ASP A 127 -8.46 -18.52 0.67
N ALA A 128 -7.83 -18.76 -0.48
CA ALA A 128 -7.17 -17.72 -1.27
C ALA A 128 -8.15 -16.62 -1.72
N GLU A 129 -9.45 -16.92 -1.80
CA GLU A 129 -10.47 -15.91 -2.04
C GLU A 129 -10.75 -15.05 -0.82
N GLN A 130 -10.46 -15.52 0.39
CA GLN A 130 -10.62 -14.82 1.66
C GLN A 130 -9.35 -14.08 2.08
N LEU A 131 -8.20 -14.36 1.48
CA LEU A 131 -6.96 -13.64 1.76
C LEU A 131 -7.01 -12.17 1.29
N ASN A 132 -6.51 -11.29 2.17
CA ASN A 132 -6.17 -9.90 1.92
C ASN A 132 -4.94 -9.49 2.77
N ILE A 133 -4.56 -8.21 2.72
CA ILE A 133 -3.59 -7.60 3.65
C ILE A 133 -4.19 -6.37 4.31
N THR A 134 -3.66 -5.99 5.46
CA THR A 134 -3.97 -4.72 6.10
C THR A 134 -3.12 -3.59 5.53
N GLU A 135 -3.70 -2.42 5.38
CA GLU A 135 -3.08 -1.18 4.88
C GLU A 135 -3.53 0.01 5.73
N TRP A 136 -2.83 1.13 5.64
CA TRP A 136 -3.16 2.35 6.37
C TRP A 136 -4.06 3.25 5.53
N LEU A 137 -5.28 3.49 5.98
CA LEU A 137 -6.21 4.42 5.35
C LEU A 137 -6.07 5.80 6.00
N TYR A 138 -5.66 6.80 5.21
CA TYR A 138 -5.61 8.19 5.64
C TYR A 138 -6.19 9.10 4.56
N ASN A 139 -7.10 10.01 4.96
CA ASN A 139 -7.75 10.96 4.07
C ASN A 139 -8.34 10.33 2.78
N GLY A 140 -8.91 9.13 2.91
CA GLY A 140 -9.52 8.39 1.79
C GLY A 140 -8.52 7.69 0.85
N VAL A 141 -7.22 7.76 1.14
CA VAL A 141 -6.13 7.14 0.37
C VAL A 141 -5.48 6.03 1.18
N TRP A 142 -5.16 4.93 0.50
CA TRP A 142 -4.53 3.76 1.09
C TRP A 142 -3.03 3.83 0.92
N PHE A 143 -2.31 3.59 2.00
CA PHE A 143 -0.87 3.46 2.05
C PHE A 143 -0.52 2.04 2.51
N ASP A 144 0.55 1.48 1.95
CA ASP A 144 0.96 0.12 2.26
C ASP A 144 1.37 -0.03 3.73
N GLY A 145 1.90 1.04 4.34
CA GLY A 145 2.25 1.09 5.76
C GLY A 145 2.23 2.49 6.37
N PHE A 146 2.39 2.54 7.69
CA PHE A 146 2.54 3.77 8.47
C PHE A 146 3.57 3.59 9.58
N TRP A 147 4.58 4.44 9.58
CA TRP A 147 5.64 4.52 10.58
C TRP A 147 5.35 5.70 11.51
N ARG A 148 4.73 5.38 12.64
CA ARG A 148 4.13 6.35 13.54
C ARG A 148 5.12 7.33 14.18
N ASP A 149 6.29 6.82 14.58
CA ASP A 149 7.32 7.63 15.24
C ASP A 149 7.96 8.63 14.27
N ASP A 150 8.08 8.25 13.00
CA ASP A 150 8.65 9.08 11.94
C ASP A 150 7.63 10.00 11.25
N CYS A 151 6.33 9.88 11.60
CA CYS A 151 5.20 10.48 10.89
C CYS A 151 5.25 10.24 9.37
N THR A 152 5.43 8.97 8.98
CA THR A 152 5.70 8.62 7.58
C THR A 152 4.72 7.56 7.10
N VAL A 153 4.00 7.84 6.02
CA VAL A 153 3.27 6.80 5.28
C VAL A 153 4.15 6.24 4.18
N VAL A 154 4.04 4.94 3.92
CA VAL A 154 4.92 4.24 2.98
C VAL A 154 4.15 3.49 1.91
N ASP A 155 4.74 3.42 0.72
CA ASP A 155 4.29 2.62 -0.41
C ASP A 155 5.45 1.71 -0.88
N ALA A 156 5.15 0.48 -1.30
CA ALA A 156 6.12 -0.54 -1.64
C ALA A 156 5.82 -1.15 -3.02
N LYS A 157 6.78 -1.08 -3.94
CA LYS A 157 6.69 -1.71 -5.27
C LYS A 157 7.70 -2.85 -5.40
N GLY A 158 7.19 -4.08 -5.38
CA GLY A 158 7.97 -5.31 -5.58
C GLY A 158 7.71 -5.94 -6.95
N ARG A 159 8.75 -6.41 -7.64
CA ARG A 159 8.69 -7.11 -8.93
C ARG A 159 8.20 -6.26 -10.08
N TYR A 160 8.60 -5.00 -10.11
CA TYR A 160 8.27 -4.09 -11.20
C TYR A 160 9.35 -4.07 -12.30
N ALA A 161 10.53 -4.66 -12.06
CA ALA A 161 11.58 -4.75 -13.08
C ALA A 161 11.14 -5.51 -14.34
N GLN A 162 10.16 -6.42 -14.23
CA GLN A 162 9.57 -7.13 -15.38
C GLN A 162 8.86 -6.22 -16.39
N PHE A 163 8.58 -4.97 -16.01
CA PHE A 163 7.92 -3.96 -16.84
C PHE A 163 8.91 -3.04 -17.56
N LEU A 164 10.22 -3.27 -17.37
CA LEU A 164 11.28 -2.48 -17.93
C LEU A 164 12.08 -3.29 -18.97
N ASP A 165 12.65 -2.61 -19.96
CA ASP A 165 13.67 -3.14 -20.85
C ASP A 165 15.08 -3.08 -20.21
N GLU A 166 16.09 -3.53 -20.96
CA GLU A 166 17.49 -3.56 -20.53
C GLU A 166 18.07 -2.15 -20.25
N ASP A 167 17.49 -1.11 -20.87
CA ASP A 167 17.87 0.30 -20.64
C ASP A 167 17.15 0.92 -19.43
N GLY A 168 16.29 0.16 -18.73
CA GLY A 168 15.47 0.66 -17.63
C GLY A 168 14.32 1.58 -18.09
N ARG A 169 13.89 1.44 -19.34
CA ARG A 169 12.72 2.13 -19.89
C ARG A 169 11.49 1.23 -19.84
N PRO A 170 10.27 1.77 -19.70
CA PRO A 170 9.06 0.98 -19.76
C PRO A 170 8.94 0.24 -21.08
N LEU A 171 8.62 -1.05 -21.01
CA LEU A 171 8.25 -1.82 -22.20
C LEU A 171 7.03 -1.16 -22.88
N GLN A 172 7.02 -1.18 -24.22
CA GLN A 172 5.92 -0.58 -24.98
C GLN A 172 4.58 -1.27 -24.70
N GLY A 173 3.51 -0.48 -24.75
CA GLY A 173 2.14 -0.97 -24.57
C GLY A 173 1.69 -0.81 -23.12
N PHE A 174 1.20 -1.88 -22.49
CA PHE A 174 0.61 -1.80 -21.15
C PHE A 174 1.54 -1.17 -20.09
N PRO A 175 2.85 -1.49 -20.03
CA PRO A 175 3.73 -0.87 -19.04
C PRO A 175 3.92 0.64 -19.23
N SER A 176 4.23 1.08 -20.46
CA SER A 176 4.40 2.50 -20.77
C SER A 176 3.11 3.31 -20.69
N ASN A 177 1.96 2.70 -21.03
CA ASN A 177 0.69 3.41 -21.17
C ASN A 177 -0.17 3.38 -19.90
N VAL A 178 0.07 2.42 -19.00
CA VAL A 178 -0.76 2.21 -17.81
C VAL A 178 0.09 2.11 -16.55
N VAL A 179 1.01 1.13 -16.45
CA VAL A 179 1.69 0.80 -15.18
C VAL A 179 2.43 2.01 -14.58
N PHE A 180 3.32 2.66 -15.34
CA PHE A 180 4.10 3.79 -14.84
C PHE A 180 3.31 5.11 -14.80
N PRO A 181 2.41 5.43 -15.75
CA PRO A 181 1.46 6.53 -15.59
C PRO A 181 0.60 6.42 -14.33
N ASP A 182 0.04 5.23 -14.03
CA ASP A 182 -0.75 4.99 -12.83
C ASP A 182 0.08 5.09 -11.56
N MET A 183 1.33 4.63 -11.58
CA MET A 183 2.29 4.81 -10.50
C MET A 183 2.47 6.30 -10.18
N ARG A 184 2.65 7.13 -11.21
CA ARG A 184 2.77 8.58 -11.05
C ARG A 184 1.46 9.19 -10.52
N ASN A 185 0.30 8.79 -11.04
CA ASN A 185 -0.99 9.27 -10.57
C ASN A 185 -1.25 8.91 -9.10
N GLU A 186 -0.89 7.69 -8.68
CA GLU A 186 -0.94 7.26 -7.29
C GLU A 186 -0.04 8.12 -6.41
N SER A 187 1.18 8.42 -6.85
CA SER A 187 2.09 9.31 -6.13
C SER A 187 1.51 10.72 -5.92
N LEU A 188 0.80 11.27 -6.91
CA LEU A 188 0.12 12.56 -6.79
C LEU A 188 -1.06 12.50 -5.80
N SER A 189 -1.80 11.39 -5.80
CA SER A 189 -2.87 11.14 -4.82
C SER A 189 -2.31 11.07 -3.39
N HIS A 190 -1.14 10.46 -3.21
CA HIS A 190 -0.48 10.38 -1.89
C HIS A 190 -0.05 11.76 -1.41
N ILE A 191 0.52 12.59 -2.29
CA ILE A 191 0.89 13.98 -1.96
C ILE A 191 -0.33 14.78 -1.51
N SER A 192 -1.44 14.71 -2.27
CA SER A 192 -2.67 15.43 -1.92
C SER A 192 -3.28 14.93 -0.60
N ALA A 193 -3.23 13.62 -0.35
CA ALA A 193 -3.80 13.05 0.87
C ALA A 193 -3.13 13.59 2.14
N VAL A 194 -1.80 13.77 2.13
CA VAL A 194 -1.00 14.19 3.30
C VAL A 194 -0.87 15.70 3.46
N GLU A 195 -1.43 16.51 2.54
CA GLU A 195 -1.21 17.96 2.50
C GLU A 195 -1.59 18.66 3.82
N THR A 196 -2.68 18.23 4.45
CA THR A 196 -3.16 18.77 5.73
C THR A 196 -2.31 18.36 6.94
N ALA A 197 -1.43 17.37 6.75
CA ALA A 197 -0.49 16.84 7.73
C ALA A 197 0.95 17.34 7.55
N LEU A 198 1.21 18.18 6.54
CA LEU A 198 2.50 18.84 6.37
C LEU A 198 2.67 19.95 7.40
N PRO A 199 3.89 20.23 7.92
CA PRO A 199 5.18 19.70 7.42
C PRO A 199 5.66 18.38 8.05
N GLN A 200 5.01 17.85 9.09
CA GLN A 200 5.52 16.67 9.80
C GLN A 200 5.34 15.40 8.99
N ALA A 201 4.25 15.30 8.23
CA ALA A 201 3.98 14.15 7.37
C ALA A 201 5.05 13.98 6.29
N LYS A 202 5.51 12.74 6.12
CA LYS A 202 6.38 12.32 5.04
C LYS A 202 5.73 11.19 4.25
N VAL A 203 6.12 11.10 2.99
CA VAL A 203 5.73 10.00 2.10
C VAL A 203 6.99 9.39 1.53
N GLU A 204 7.18 8.10 1.81
CA GLU A 204 8.31 7.33 1.30
C GLU A 204 7.85 6.19 0.39
N TRP A 205 8.53 6.00 -0.73
CA TRP A 205 8.26 4.93 -1.69
C TRP A 205 9.47 4.01 -1.78
N HIS A 206 9.27 2.73 -1.53
CA HIS A 206 10.33 1.72 -1.48
C HIS A 206 10.23 0.75 -2.64
N PHE A 207 11.35 0.55 -3.33
CA PHE A 207 11.45 -0.31 -4.51
C PHE A 207 12.36 -1.50 -4.23
N MET A 208 11.85 -2.69 -4.50
CA MET A 208 12.59 -3.94 -4.30
C MET A 208 13.76 -4.09 -5.27
N GLU A 209 13.57 -3.63 -6.53
CA GLU A 209 14.58 -3.73 -7.58
C GLU A 209 15.22 -2.37 -7.90
N ALA A 210 16.55 -2.37 -8.07
CA ALA A 210 17.30 -1.17 -8.41
C ALA A 210 16.85 -0.54 -9.74
N ALA A 211 16.56 -1.36 -10.77
CA ALA A 211 16.08 -0.87 -12.05
C ALA A 211 14.77 -0.08 -11.93
N THR A 212 13.81 -0.60 -11.15
CA THR A 212 12.55 0.10 -10.87
C THR A 212 12.77 1.36 -10.06
N TYR A 213 13.62 1.32 -9.04
CA TYR A 213 13.99 2.52 -8.27
C TYR A 213 14.50 3.66 -9.17
N TYR A 214 15.46 3.36 -10.05
CA TYR A 214 16.04 4.38 -10.93
C TYR A 214 15.03 4.94 -11.92
N HIS A 215 14.10 4.12 -12.41
CA HIS A 215 12.99 4.59 -13.24
C HIS A 215 12.04 5.48 -12.43
N ALA A 216 11.57 4.99 -11.28
CA ALA A 216 10.59 5.64 -10.43
C ALA A 216 11.07 7.02 -9.94
N ARG A 217 12.35 7.15 -9.56
CA ARG A 217 12.98 8.42 -9.16
C ARG A 217 12.84 9.53 -10.22
N ARG A 218 12.68 9.17 -11.50
CA ARG A 218 12.51 10.13 -12.60
C ARG A 218 11.06 10.59 -12.80
N ILE A 219 10.09 9.77 -12.39
CA ILE A 219 8.66 10.01 -12.68
C ILE A 219 7.85 10.40 -11.43
N ILE A 220 8.30 10.00 -10.25
CA ILE A 220 7.66 10.35 -8.97
C ILE A 220 8.11 11.76 -8.57
N PRO A 221 7.18 12.69 -8.40
CA PRO A 221 7.49 14.06 -8.03
C PRO A 221 7.82 14.20 -6.54
N LEU A 222 8.55 15.27 -6.21
CA LEU A 222 8.67 15.76 -4.84
C LEU A 222 7.28 16.14 -4.27
N PRO A 223 7.06 16.08 -2.94
CA PRO A 223 8.04 15.79 -1.87
C PRO A 223 8.23 14.30 -1.55
N ILE A 224 7.75 13.37 -2.38
CA ILE A 224 7.93 11.93 -2.11
C ILE A 224 9.41 11.58 -2.17
N THR A 225 9.92 10.92 -1.13
CA THR A 225 11.27 10.35 -1.13
C THR A 225 11.20 8.92 -1.66
N THR A 226 12.11 8.57 -2.56
CA THR A 226 12.19 7.23 -3.15
C THR A 226 13.43 6.51 -2.64
N HIS A 227 13.27 5.22 -2.31
CA HIS A 227 14.34 4.39 -1.74
C HIS A 227 14.47 3.08 -2.52
N PHE A 228 15.70 2.65 -2.76
CA PHE A 228 16.00 1.27 -3.10
C PHE A 228 16.13 0.48 -1.79
N THR A 229 15.21 -0.46 -1.56
CA THR A 229 15.16 -1.26 -0.33
C THR A 229 14.95 -2.72 -0.74
N PRO A 230 16.02 -3.51 -0.93
CA PRO A 230 15.87 -4.90 -1.36
C PRO A 230 15.21 -5.73 -0.25
N LEU A 231 14.50 -6.78 -0.65
CA LEU A 231 14.05 -7.80 0.29
C LEU A 231 15.28 -8.60 0.76
N PRO A 232 15.46 -8.79 2.08
CA PRO A 232 16.52 -9.65 2.59
C PRO A 232 16.41 -11.08 2.03
N PRO A 233 17.53 -11.80 1.87
CA PRO A 233 17.48 -13.22 1.56
C PRO A 233 16.72 -13.96 2.68
N VAL A 234 15.75 -14.79 2.28
CA VAL A 234 14.95 -15.66 3.16
C VAL A 234 15.67 -16.96 3.42
#